data_AF-A0A381KQA4-F1
#
_entry.id   AF-A0A381KQA4-F1
#
_cell.length_a   1.000
_cell.length_b   1.000
_cell.length_c   1.000
_cell.angle_alpha   90.00
_cell.angle_beta   90.00
_cell.angle_gamma   90.00
#
_symmetry.space_group_name_H-M   'P 1'
#
loop_
_entity.id
_entity.type
_entity.pdbx_description
1 polymer ?
#
loop_
_entity_poly.entity_id
_entity_poly.type
_entity_poly.pdbx_seq_one_letter_code
_entity_poly.pdbx_strand_id
1 'polypeptide(L)' 'MLTVRKDAKFGITFNGVSAAPGESVPVDIDMGQGNEMLIPIFPTESGRSGESQFMIEIAELQ' A
#
# COMPACT_ATOMS: atom_id res chain seq x y z
N MET A 1 3.20 0.65 -7.96
CA MET A 1 4.03 -0.24 -7.10
C MET A 1 3.86 0.17 -5.64
N LEU A 2 3.61 -0.78 -4.75
CA LEU A 2 3.67 -0.59 -3.30
C LEU A 2 5.02 -1.09 -2.79
N THR A 3 5.77 -0.22 -2.10
CA THR A 3 7.04 -0.60 -1.47
C THR A 3 7.03 -0.29 0.02
N VAL A 4 7.39 -1.27 0.85
CA VAL A 4 7.52 -1.11 2.30
C VAL A 4 8.99 -1.13 2.68
N ARG A 5 9.43 -0.15 3.48
CA ARG A 5 10.83 -0.07 3.92
C ARG A 5 11.24 -1.34 4.66
N LYS A 6 12.49 -1.78 4.48
CA LYS A 6 13.03 -2.99 5.12
C LYS A 6 13.02 -2.92 6.66
N ASP A 7 13.14 -1.73 7.23
CA ASP A 7 13.13 -1.48 8.67
C ASP A 7 11.73 -1.19 9.25
N ALA A 8 10.67 -1.30 8.43
CA ALA A 8 9.30 -1.18 8.90
C ALA A 8 8.97 -2.29 9.93
N LYS A 9 8.15 -1.93 10.93
CA LYS A 9 7.81 -2.85 12.03
C LYS A 9 6.77 -3.90 11.65
N PHE A 10 6.00 -3.62 10.61
CA PHE A 10 4.95 -4.48 10.08
C PHE A 10 4.73 -4.16 8.60
N GLY A 11 4.21 -5.15 7.86
CA GLY A 11 3.77 -4.98 6.49
C GLY A 11 2.46 -4.19 6.42
N ILE A 12 2.15 -3.66 5.24
CA ILE A 12 0.89 -2.95 5.00
C ILE A 12 0.09 -3.60 3.87
N THR A 13 -1.22 -3.49 3.98
CA THR A 13 -2.16 -3.81 2.91
C THR A 13 -2.70 -2.51 2.33
N PHE A 14 -2.63 -2.40 1.01
CA PHE A 14 -3.17 -1.30 0.21
C PHE A 14 -3.94 -1.88 -0.97
N ASN A 15 -5.18 -1.45 -1.14
CA ASN A 15 -6.07 -1.93 -2.21
C ASN A 15 -6.16 -3.47 -2.32
N GLY A 16 -6.20 -4.17 -1.18
CA GLY A 16 -6.24 -5.64 -1.14
C GLY A 16 -4.90 -6.35 -1.43
N VAL A 17 -3.84 -5.60 -1.74
CA VAL A 17 -2.49 -6.13 -1.94
C VAL A 17 -1.65 -5.88 -0.69
N SER A 18 -0.94 -6.90 -0.23
CA SER A 18 -0.08 -6.83 0.96
C SER A 18 1.39 -6.85 0.58
N ALA A 19 2.21 -6.07 1.30
CA ALA A 19 3.67 -6.08 1.20
C ALA A 19 4.30 -6.17 2.59
N ALA A 20 5.27 -7.07 2.75
CA ALA A 20 6.09 -7.20 3.95
C ALA A 20 7.23 -6.16 3.97
N PRO A 21 7.86 -5.91 5.14
CA PRO A 21 9.05 -5.05 5.22
C PRO A 21 10.16 -5.48 4.26
N GLY A 22 10.56 -4.57 3.38
CA GLY A 22 11.59 -4.82 2.36
C GLY A 22 11.06 -5.36 1.04
N GLU A 23 9.74 -5.49 0.91
CA GLU A 23 9.08 -5.97 -0.29
C GLU A 23 8.57 -4.82 -1.16
N SER A 24 8.61 -5.05 -2.47
CA SER A 24 7.96 -4.23 -3.49
C SER A 24 7.01 -5.10 -4.29
N VAL A 25 5.72 -4.76 -4.30
CA VAL A 25 4.67 -5.51 -4.98
C VAL A 25 3.94 -4.62 -5.98
N PRO A 26 3.52 -5.14 -7.15
CA PRO A 26 2.67 -4.41 -8.07
C PRO A 26 1.30 -4.15 -7.41
N VAL A 27 0.73 -2.97 -7.68
CA VAL A 27 -0.63 -2.62 -7.25
C VAL A 27 -1.32 -1.95 -8.42
N ASP A 28 -2.53 -2.41 -8.72
CA ASP A 28 -3.40 -1.81 -9.71
C ASP A 28 -4.47 -0.99 -9.00
N ILE A 29 -4.75 0.20 -9.53
CA ILE A 29 -5.75 1.12 -9.00
C ILE A 29 -6.71 1.44 -10.15
N ASP A 30 -7.97 1.05 -10.00
CA ASP A 30 -9.03 1.50 -10.90
C ASP A 30 -9.51 2.88 -10.43
N MET A 31 -9.17 3.92 -11.20
CA MET A 31 -9.55 5.30 -10.90
C MET A 31 -11.00 5.63 -11.32
N GLY A 32 -11.72 4.68 -11.93
CA GLY A 32 -13.09 4.88 -12.40
C GLY A 32 -13.23 6.07 -13.35
N GLN A 33 -14.37 6.79 -13.26
CA GLN A 33 -14.69 7.94 -14.13
C GLN A 33 -14.44 9.31 -13.46
N GLY A 34 -13.48 9.40 -12.53
CA GLY A 34 -13.05 10.70 -11.97
C GLY A 34 -13.79 11.15 -10.71
N ASN A 35 -14.44 10.24 -9.98
CA ASN A 35 -14.89 10.53 -8.62
C ASN A 35 -13.74 10.33 -7.63
N GLU A 36 -13.78 11.04 -6.50
CA GLU A 36 -12.85 10.82 -5.38
C GLU A 36 -12.93 9.37 -4.89
N MET A 37 -11.77 8.71 -4.76
CA MET A 37 -11.66 7.34 -4.27
C MET A 37 -10.85 7.29 -2.99
N LEU A 38 -11.43 6.71 -1.94
CA LEU A 38 -10.74 6.41 -0.68
C LEU A 38 -10.21 4.97 -0.74
N ILE A 39 -8.89 4.81 -0.74
CA ILE A 39 -8.24 3.51 -0.69
C ILE A 39 -7.75 3.25 0.74
N PRO A 40 -8.20 2.18 1.40
CA PRO A 40 -7.79 1.89 2.76
C PRO A 40 -6.33 1.41 2.81
N ILE A 41 -5.63 1.81 3.87
CA ILE A 41 -4.30 1.33 4.22
C ILE A 41 -4.34 0.84 5.66
N PHE A 42 -3.94 -0.40 5.88
CA PHE A 42 -3.95 -1.02 7.21
C PHE A 42 -2.80 -2.01 7.38
N PRO A 43 -2.40 -2.34 8.63
CA PRO A 43 -1.41 -3.38 8.89
C PRO A 43 -1.84 -4.73 8.33
N THR A 44 -0.91 -5.54 7.84
CA THR A 44 -1.18 -6.91 7.36
C THR A 44 -1.63 -7.87 8.46
N GLU A 45 -1.39 -7.52 9.72
CA GLU A 45 -1.72 -8.33 10.89
C GLU A 45 -2.69 -7.58 11.80
N SER A 46 -3.82 -8.21 12.11
CA SER A 46 -4.84 -7.66 13.02
C SER A 46 -4.28 -7.39 14.41
N GLY A 47 -4.68 -6.28 15.01
CA GLY A 47 -4.27 -5.91 16.37
C GLY A 47 -2.87 -5.28 16.47
N ARG A 48 -2.14 -5.11 15.36
CA ARG A 48 -0.91 -4.31 15.35
C ARG A 48 -1.22 -2.83 15.23
N SER A 49 -0.56 -2.05 16.07
CA SER A 49 -0.55 -0.59 16.01
C SER A 49 0.89 -0.10 16.07
N GLY A 50 1.15 1.06 15.46
CA GLY A 50 2.47 1.65 15.38
C GLY A 50 2.66 2.40 14.07
N GLU A 51 3.92 2.76 13.78
CA GLU A 51 4.28 3.48 12.57
C GLU A 51 4.85 2.53 11.52
N SER A 52 4.38 2.67 10.28
CA SER A 52 4.98 2.06 9.11
C SER A 52 5.14 3.11 8.02
N GLN A 53 6.29 3.09 7.35
CA GLN A 53 6.62 4.00 6.26
C GLN A 53 6.66 3.20 4.97
N PHE A 54 5.91 3.68 3.99
CA PHE A 54 5.74 3.03 2.69
C PHE A 54 5.72 4.07 1.58
N MET A 55 5.96 3.62 0.36
CA MET A 55 5.87 4.42 -0.86
C MET A 55 4.88 3.77 -1.82
N ILE A 56 4.01 4.58 -2.41
CA ILE A 56 3.11 4.16 -3.47
C ILE A 56 3.52 4.94 -4.72
N GLU A 57 3.88 4.21 -5.75
CA GLU A 57 4.11 4.74 -7.08
C GLU A 57 2.88 4.43 -7.94
N ILE A 58 2.23 5.47 -8.44
CA ILE A 58 1.10 5.39 -9.38
C ILE A 58 1.63 5.87 -10.72
N ALA A 59 1.65 4.98 -11.71
CA ALA A 59 2.00 5.38 -13.06
C ALA A 59 0.88 6.27 -13.62
N GLU A 60 1.26 7.38 -14.26
CA GLU A 60 0.32 8.23 -14.98
C GLU A 60 -0.25 7.46 -16.19
N LEU A 61 -1.55 7.59 -16.43
CA LEU A 61 -2.16 7.09 -17.68
C LEU A 61 -1.63 7.97 -18.82
N GLN A 62 -0.92 7.37 -19.79
CA GLN A 62 -0.49 8.06 -21.01
C GLN A 62 -1.67 8.44 -21.92
#